data_AF-A0ABD5YCX1-F1
#
_entry.id   AF-A0ABD5YCX1-F1
#
_cell.length_a   1.000
_cell.length_b   1.000
_cell.length_c   1.000
_cell.angle_alpha   90.00
_cell.angle_beta   90.00
_cell.angle_gamma   90.00
#
_symmetry.space_group_name_H-M   'P 1'
#
loop_
_entity.id
_entity.type
_entity.pdbx_description
1 polymer ?
#
loop_
_entity_poly.entity_id
_entity_poly.type
_entity_poly.pdbx_seq_one_letter_code
_entity_poly.pdbx_strand_id
1 'polypeptide(L)'
;MVLSPESEFAQQLLDEAAEMAPIGQLALTNHLIDDSHRYPSWVTESEVSVEDSSFSPYYDRTAICVFVKIGVETVSEYQTQFLEAVTVDVESEQPLPGISEILVEGFFAPGEPLSSDTTGYDVDESLEVSSEKLANAVSAGQKAAVEAVRDEIVEVRQSASRSADSEFEEYRQLQEQRINELRNEINQLSERLQDLTTDVDGAESQQQRVEALEKRRELKNEKEDLETELEDLLQEKTSGFAQERQKIYERHAIEITTKPVASTLITYERGEIELSVSQDGRTDTVRAPYAIGAGVTDEVTCKSCQAPLSEANYLSVTPDGIGCRSCR
;
A
#
# COMPACT_ATOMS: atom_id res chain seq x y z
N MET A 1 -11.29 1.19 26.07
CA MET A 1 -11.72 1.93 24.87
C MET A 1 -10.55 1.86 23.92
N VAL A 2 -10.61 0.90 22.99
CA VAL A 2 -9.52 0.67 22.03
C VAL A 2 -9.76 1.65 20.89
N LEU A 3 -8.87 2.62 20.72
CA LEU A 3 -8.88 3.48 19.55
C LEU A 3 -8.45 2.61 18.37
N SER A 4 -9.38 2.31 17.46
CA SER A 4 -8.99 1.74 16.18
C SER A 4 -8.37 2.85 15.33
N PRO A 5 -7.30 2.55 14.56
CA PRO A 5 -6.70 3.51 13.62
C PRO A 5 -7.73 4.13 12.66
N GLU A 6 -8.77 3.37 12.34
CA GLU A 6 -9.88 3.74 11.45
C GLU A 6 -10.94 4.64 12.11
N SER A 7 -10.87 4.89 13.42
CA SER A 7 -11.89 5.69 14.10
C SER A 7 -11.83 7.16 13.72
N GLU A 8 -12.99 7.81 13.56
CA GLU A 8 -13.12 9.24 13.23
C GLU A 8 -12.32 10.14 14.20
N PHE A 9 -12.25 9.76 15.48
CA PHE A 9 -11.45 10.46 16.48
C PHE A 9 -9.93 10.31 16.27
N ALA A 10 -9.47 9.12 15.87
CA ALA A 10 -8.06 8.92 15.50
C ALA A 10 -7.73 9.72 14.23
N GLN A 11 -8.61 9.72 13.24
CA GLN A 11 -8.45 10.53 12.02
C GLN A 11 -8.36 12.03 12.34
N GLN A 12 -9.22 12.54 13.22
CA GLN A 12 -9.22 13.94 13.63
C GLN A 12 -7.95 14.33 14.40
N LEU A 13 -7.43 13.43 15.25
CA LEU A 13 -6.13 13.63 15.93
C LEU A 13 -4.96 13.64 14.95
N LEU A 14 -4.98 12.80 13.91
CA LEU A 14 -3.95 12.77 12.88
C LEU A 14 -3.96 14.06 12.05
N ASP A 15 -5.15 14.57 11.74
CA ASP A 15 -5.30 15.85 11.03
C ASP A 15 -4.82 17.04 11.89
N GLU A 16 -5.15 17.07 13.18
CA GLU A 16 -4.65 18.11 14.10
C GLU A 16 -3.14 18.01 14.33
N ALA A 17 -2.58 16.80 14.47
CA ALA A 17 -1.14 16.60 14.64
C ALA A 17 -0.35 17.03 13.40
N ALA A 18 -0.89 16.77 12.20
CA ALA A 18 -0.33 17.22 10.93
C ALA A 18 -0.22 18.75 10.82
N GLU A 19 -1.10 19.51 11.48
CA GLU A 19 -1.12 20.98 11.39
C GLU A 19 -0.21 21.70 12.40
N MET A 20 0.26 21.02 13.46
CA MET A 20 0.90 21.70 14.60
C MET A 20 2.39 22.05 14.41
N ALA A 21 3.17 21.33 13.59
CA ALA A 21 4.57 21.67 13.30
C ALA A 21 5.05 21.03 11.99
N PRO A 22 4.79 21.63 10.82
CA PRO A 22 4.99 20.96 9.53
C PRO A 22 6.46 20.84 9.11
N ILE A 23 7.39 21.58 9.75
CA ILE A 23 8.81 21.63 9.38
C ILE A 23 9.68 21.67 10.65
N GLY A 24 10.59 20.70 10.79
CA GLY A 24 11.60 20.64 11.85
C GLY A 24 13.02 20.45 11.32
N GLN A 25 14.02 20.64 12.19
CA GLN A 25 15.42 20.28 11.95
C GLN A 25 15.95 19.49 13.14
N LEU A 26 16.71 18.43 12.88
CA LEU A 26 17.34 17.59 13.90
C LEU A 26 18.76 17.20 13.45
N ALA A 27 19.71 17.21 14.38
CA ALA A 27 21.03 16.60 14.16
C ALA A 27 21.11 15.32 14.99
N LEU A 28 21.57 14.22 14.39
CA LEU A 28 21.82 12.92 15.03
C LEU A 28 23.33 12.69 15.07
N THR A 29 23.90 12.82 16.26
CA THR A 29 25.33 12.63 16.53
C THR A 29 25.53 11.48 17.50
N ASN A 30 26.73 10.93 17.58
CA ASN A 30 27.02 9.83 18.51
C ASN A 30 26.70 10.15 19.99
N HIS A 31 26.76 11.44 20.36
CA HIS A 31 26.41 11.91 21.70
C HIS A 31 24.91 11.79 22.04
N LEU A 32 24.04 11.76 21.03
CA LEU A 32 22.59 11.67 21.22
C LEU A 32 22.11 10.25 21.53
N ILE A 33 22.87 9.23 21.14
CA ILE A 33 22.50 7.83 21.37
C ILE A 33 23.16 7.24 22.63
N ASP A 34 23.92 8.01 23.43
CA ASP A 34 24.59 7.54 24.67
C ASP A 34 25.28 6.16 24.51
N ASP A 35 26.03 5.99 23.40
CA ASP A 35 26.68 4.74 22.99
C ASP A 35 25.75 3.51 22.82
N SER A 36 24.42 3.70 22.78
CA SER A 36 23.42 2.67 22.46
C SER A 36 23.34 2.40 20.95
N HIS A 37 24.43 1.85 20.42
CA HIS A 37 24.52 1.46 19.02
C HIS A 37 23.51 0.36 18.69
N ARG A 38 22.78 0.51 17.59
CA ARG A 38 21.87 -0.52 17.07
C ARG A 38 22.70 -1.59 16.35
N TYR A 39 22.81 -2.75 16.96
CA TYR A 39 23.50 -3.89 16.35
C TYR A 39 22.62 -4.54 15.27
N PRO A 40 23.19 -4.94 14.13
CA PRO A 40 22.45 -5.56 13.04
C PRO A 40 22.04 -7.00 13.41
N SER A 41 21.01 -7.52 12.73
CA SER A 41 20.44 -8.84 13.02
C SER A 41 21.45 -9.99 12.96
N TRP A 42 22.45 -9.90 12.09
CA TRP A 42 23.52 -10.90 12.02
C TRP A 42 24.46 -10.93 13.24
N VAL A 43 24.41 -9.92 14.12
CA VAL A 43 25.03 -9.95 15.45
C VAL A 43 24.02 -10.41 16.49
N THR A 44 22.82 -9.80 16.54
CA THR A 44 21.85 -10.05 17.62
C THR A 44 21.28 -11.47 17.61
N GLU A 45 21.18 -12.09 16.43
CA GLU A 45 20.71 -13.47 16.26
C GLU A 45 21.84 -14.51 16.41
N SER A 46 23.06 -14.06 16.70
CA SER A 46 24.21 -14.94 16.92
C SER A 46 24.43 -15.25 18.41
N GLU A 47 25.22 -16.29 18.70
CA GLU A 47 25.69 -16.58 20.07
C GLU A 47 26.87 -15.69 20.49
N VAL A 48 27.20 -14.68 19.68
CA VAL A 48 28.34 -13.80 19.89
C VAL A 48 27.92 -12.65 20.82
N SER A 49 28.72 -12.39 21.86
CA SER A 49 28.56 -11.20 22.70
C SER A 49 29.39 -10.04 22.16
N VAL A 50 28.79 -8.86 22.07
CA VAL A 50 29.52 -7.60 21.83
C VAL A 50 30.07 -7.12 23.17
N GLU A 51 31.39 -7.07 23.31
CA GLU A 51 32.07 -6.64 24.53
C GLU A 51 32.30 -5.13 24.56
N ASP A 52 32.56 -4.54 23.39
CA ASP A 52 32.78 -3.12 23.21
C ASP A 52 32.37 -2.69 21.80
N SER A 53 31.95 -1.44 21.64
CA SER A 53 31.62 -0.86 20.35
C SER A 53 32.08 0.59 20.27
N SER A 54 32.79 0.94 19.21
CA SER A 54 33.26 2.29 18.98
C SER A 54 32.88 2.77 17.58
N PHE A 55 32.37 3.99 17.49
CA PHE A 55 32.03 4.61 16.21
C PHE A 55 33.06 5.67 15.83
N SER A 56 33.49 5.62 14.56
CA SER A 56 34.40 6.61 13.96
C SER A 56 33.67 7.37 12.85
N PRO A 57 33.23 8.63 13.08
CA PRO A 57 32.57 9.43 12.05
C PRO A 57 33.55 9.82 10.94
N TYR A 58 33.09 9.77 9.69
CA TYR A 58 33.88 10.20 8.53
C TYR A 58 33.35 11.49 7.93
N TYR A 59 32.03 11.62 7.83
CA TYR A 59 31.35 12.79 7.27
C TYR A 59 29.88 12.80 7.69
N ASP A 60 29.26 13.98 7.58
CA ASP A 60 27.83 14.16 7.82
C ASP A 60 27.04 13.99 6.52
N ARG A 61 25.82 13.50 6.67
CA ARG A 61 24.83 13.32 5.60
C ARG A 61 23.52 14.00 5.99
N THR A 62 22.70 14.25 4.99
CA THR A 62 21.38 14.84 5.19
C THR A 62 20.30 13.87 4.74
N ALA A 63 19.32 13.67 5.60
CA ALA A 63 18.10 12.93 5.33
C ALA A 63 16.87 13.81 5.56
N ILE A 64 15.73 13.38 5.06
CA ILE A 64 14.44 13.99 5.35
C ILE A 64 13.50 12.91 5.88
N CYS A 65 12.95 13.13 7.06
CA CYS A 65 11.80 12.38 7.54
C CYS A 65 10.53 13.07 7.08
N VAL A 66 9.64 12.33 6.44
CA VAL A 66 8.36 12.83 5.93
C VAL A 66 7.25 11.97 6.52
N PHE A 67 6.26 12.62 7.09
CA PHE A 67 4.99 12.00 7.43
C PHE A 67 4.08 12.07 6.21
N VAL A 68 3.66 10.91 5.70
CA VAL A 68 2.87 10.79 4.48
C VAL A 68 1.50 10.25 4.84
N LYS A 69 0.47 11.05 4.60
CA LYS A 69 -0.92 10.61 4.65
C LYS A 69 -1.24 9.88 3.34
N ILE A 70 -1.71 8.65 3.44
CA ILE A 70 -2.08 7.79 2.31
C ILE A 70 -3.59 7.59 2.38
N GLY A 71 -4.31 8.06 1.37
CA GLY A 71 -5.74 7.82 1.24
C GLY A 71 -6.00 6.73 0.21
N VAL A 72 -6.82 5.75 0.56
CA VAL A 72 -7.31 4.71 -0.36
C VAL A 72 -8.82 4.86 -0.47
N GLU A 73 -9.28 5.18 -1.68
CA GLU A 73 -10.69 5.39 -1.99
C GLU A 73 -11.23 4.27 -2.88
N THR A 74 -12.43 3.79 -2.58
CA THR A 74 -13.18 2.82 -3.38
C THR A 74 -14.68 3.04 -3.20
N VAL A 75 -15.50 2.60 -4.16
CA VAL A 75 -16.96 2.75 -4.09
C VAL A 75 -17.60 1.83 -3.04
N SER A 76 -16.89 0.78 -2.62
CA SER A 76 -17.40 -0.22 -1.67
C SER A 76 -17.15 0.08 -0.20
N GLU A 77 -16.14 0.90 0.12
CA GLU A 77 -15.68 1.18 1.48
C GLU A 77 -15.47 2.68 1.65
N TYR A 78 -15.89 3.22 2.79
CA TYR A 78 -15.53 4.58 3.18
C TYR A 78 -14.00 4.67 3.26
N GLN A 79 -13.45 5.75 2.67
CA GLN A 79 -12.04 6.06 2.54
C GLN A 79 -11.17 5.54 3.70
N THR A 80 -10.21 4.65 3.40
CA THR A 80 -9.21 4.21 4.37
C THR A 80 -8.03 5.17 4.35
N GLN A 81 -7.52 5.55 5.52
CA GLN A 81 -6.41 6.49 5.65
C GLN A 81 -5.29 5.88 6.49
N PHE A 82 -4.06 5.99 6.01
CA PHE A 82 -2.84 5.61 6.72
C PHE A 82 -1.97 6.85 6.92
N LEU A 83 -1.16 6.83 7.98
CA LEU A 83 -0.12 7.83 8.22
C LEU A 83 1.20 7.10 8.46
N GLU A 84 2.12 7.24 7.53
CA GLU A 84 3.43 6.59 7.59
C GLU A 84 4.55 7.61 7.73
N ALA A 85 5.51 7.31 8.61
CA ALA A 85 6.71 8.11 8.80
C ALA A 85 7.88 7.44 8.08
N VAL A 86 8.46 8.14 7.10
CA VAL A 86 9.57 7.60 6.31
C VAL A 86 10.72 8.59 6.26
N THR A 87 11.90 8.12 6.64
CA THR A 87 13.16 8.85 6.49
C THR A 87 13.90 8.38 5.24
N VAL A 88 14.38 9.32 4.44
CA VAL A 88 15.11 9.05 3.19
C VAL A 88 16.39 9.89 3.15
N ASP A 89 17.53 9.27 2.81
CA ASP A 89 18.77 10.01 2.54
C ASP A 89 18.60 10.86 1.27
N VAL A 90 18.93 12.14 1.36
CA VAL A 90 18.67 13.13 0.30
C VAL A 90 19.50 12.86 -0.95
N GLU A 91 20.70 12.27 -0.81
CA GLU A 91 21.62 12.06 -1.94
C GLU A 91 21.39 10.73 -2.65
N SER A 92 21.09 9.67 -1.90
CA SER A 92 20.92 8.30 -2.42
C SER A 92 19.46 7.90 -2.63
N GLU A 93 18.52 8.69 -2.10
CA GLU A 93 17.08 8.42 -2.12
C GLU A 93 16.71 7.08 -1.45
N GLN A 94 17.61 6.52 -0.65
CA GLN A 94 17.40 5.26 0.06
C GLN A 94 16.67 5.48 1.38
N PRO A 95 15.67 4.65 1.72
CA PRO A 95 15.03 4.68 3.02
C PRO A 95 16.01 4.38 4.16
N LEU A 96 15.86 5.09 5.28
CA LEU A 96 16.60 4.91 6.52
C LEU A 96 15.61 4.53 7.64
N PRO A 97 15.17 3.27 7.71
CA PRO A 97 14.13 2.84 8.65
C PRO A 97 14.55 3.04 10.12
N GLY A 98 15.82 2.79 10.46
CA GLY A 98 16.31 2.98 11.82
C GLY A 98 16.15 4.42 12.33
N ILE A 99 16.39 5.42 11.48
CA ILE A 99 16.16 6.82 11.85
C ILE A 99 14.66 7.10 12.01
N SER A 100 13.83 6.51 11.15
CA SER A 100 12.36 6.69 11.20
C SER A 100 11.81 6.17 12.53
N GLU A 101 12.26 5.01 12.97
CA GLU A 101 11.88 4.41 14.26
C GLU A 101 12.28 5.30 15.43
N ILE A 102 13.53 5.79 15.47
CA ILE A 102 14.00 6.67 16.55
C ILE A 102 13.17 7.95 16.62
N LEU A 103 12.82 8.53 15.47
CA LEU A 103 12.00 9.73 15.43
C LEU A 103 10.58 9.44 15.91
N VAL A 104 9.96 8.37 15.45
CA VAL A 104 8.61 7.99 15.90
C VAL A 104 8.61 7.69 17.40
N GLU A 105 9.58 6.92 17.90
CA GLU A 105 9.73 6.64 19.33
C GLU A 105 9.92 7.94 20.13
N GLY A 106 10.78 8.85 19.66
CA GLY A 106 11.08 10.12 20.34
C GLY A 106 9.97 11.17 20.27
N PHE A 107 9.24 11.26 19.15
CA PHE A 107 8.14 12.23 18.98
C PHE A 107 6.84 11.78 19.65
N PHE A 108 6.58 10.47 19.74
CA PHE A 108 5.33 9.93 20.27
C PHE A 108 5.46 9.34 21.69
N ALA A 109 6.64 9.40 22.33
CA ALA A 109 6.78 9.07 23.75
C ALA A 109 6.11 10.15 24.64
N PRO A 110 5.03 9.83 25.37
CA PRO A 110 4.37 10.81 26.22
C PRO A 110 5.20 11.13 27.46
N GLY A 111 5.65 12.39 27.58
CA GLY A 111 6.16 12.95 28.84
C GLY A 111 7.66 13.23 28.91
N GLU A 112 8.44 12.86 27.89
CA GLU A 112 9.84 13.29 27.77
C GLU A 112 9.93 14.36 26.69
N PRO A 113 10.13 15.64 27.06
CA PRO A 113 10.53 16.62 26.05
C PRO A 113 11.86 16.13 25.47
N LEU A 114 11.97 16.08 24.13
CA LEU A 114 13.26 16.03 23.45
C LEU A 114 14.16 17.06 24.16
N SER A 115 15.16 16.56 24.89
CA SER A 115 16.04 17.36 25.74
C SER A 115 16.46 18.60 24.96
N SER A 116 16.38 19.80 25.54
CA SER A 116 16.75 21.07 24.86
C SER A 116 18.19 21.11 24.33
N ASP A 117 18.99 20.11 24.66
CA ASP A 117 20.34 19.87 24.12
C ASP A 117 20.30 19.28 22.69
N THR A 118 19.15 18.77 22.22
CA THR A 118 18.94 18.25 20.83
C THR A 118 18.87 19.36 19.79
N THR A 119 18.51 20.58 20.19
CA THR A 119 18.42 21.78 19.33
C THR A 119 19.67 22.66 19.38
N GLY A 120 20.69 22.26 20.15
CA GLY A 120 21.84 23.09 20.52
C GLY A 120 23.16 22.76 19.80
N TYR A 121 23.20 21.75 18.94
CA TYR A 121 24.38 21.46 18.13
C TYR A 121 24.24 22.13 16.78
N ASP A 122 25.29 22.85 16.36
CA ASP A 122 25.38 23.62 15.12
C ASP A 122 24.82 22.81 13.95
N VAL A 123 23.54 23.02 13.62
CA VAL A 123 23.03 22.67 12.30
C VAL A 123 23.91 23.46 11.36
N ASP A 124 24.75 22.78 10.59
CA ASP A 124 25.61 23.46 9.64
C ASP A 124 24.72 24.22 8.65
N GLU A 125 24.53 25.51 8.89
CA GLU A 125 23.73 26.42 8.06
C GLU A 125 24.28 26.48 6.62
N SER A 126 25.47 25.91 6.37
CA SER A 126 26.07 25.77 5.04
C SER A 126 25.61 24.54 4.25
N LEU A 127 24.85 23.62 4.84
CA LEU A 127 24.21 22.50 4.14
C LEU A 127 23.01 23.01 3.32
N GLU A 128 23.32 23.72 2.23
CA GLU A 128 22.34 24.10 1.21
C GLU A 128 21.91 22.87 0.41
N VAL A 129 20.84 22.21 0.86
CA VAL A 129 20.18 21.20 0.05
C VAL A 129 19.34 21.90 -1.03
N SER A 130 19.56 21.54 -2.29
CA SER A 130 18.76 22.10 -3.38
C SER A 130 17.29 21.67 -3.26
N SER A 131 16.38 22.57 -3.62
CA SER A 131 14.93 22.29 -3.65
C SER A 131 14.59 21.06 -4.51
N GLU A 132 15.33 20.83 -5.60
CA GLU A 132 15.17 19.66 -6.46
C GLU A 132 15.50 18.35 -5.72
N LYS A 133 16.62 18.30 -4.98
CA LYS A 133 16.99 17.12 -4.18
C LYS A 133 15.98 16.84 -3.09
N LEU A 134 15.48 17.88 -2.41
CA LEU A 134 14.42 17.73 -1.41
C LEU A 134 13.12 17.21 -2.02
N ALA A 135 12.71 17.73 -3.19
CA ALA A 135 11.51 17.27 -3.87
C ALA A 135 11.62 15.80 -4.29
N ASN A 136 12.80 15.37 -4.78
CA ASN A 136 13.07 13.97 -5.12
C ASN A 136 13.03 13.08 -3.88
N ALA A 137 13.68 13.49 -2.79
CA ALA A 137 13.67 12.75 -1.52
C ALA A 137 12.27 12.63 -0.91
N VAL A 138 11.45 13.70 -0.98
CA VAL A 138 10.03 13.65 -0.58
C VAL A 138 9.26 12.67 -1.46
N SER A 139 9.46 12.70 -2.79
CA SER A 139 8.80 11.77 -3.72
C SER A 139 9.21 10.31 -3.46
N ALA A 140 10.49 10.07 -3.16
CA ALA A 140 10.99 8.76 -2.75
C ALA A 140 10.34 8.32 -1.43
N GLY A 141 10.24 9.22 -0.45
CA GLY A 141 9.55 8.98 0.83
C GLY A 141 8.08 8.61 0.65
N GLN A 142 7.36 9.30 -0.24
CA GLN A 142 5.96 8.95 -0.57
C GLN A 142 5.83 7.54 -1.16
N LYS A 143 6.75 7.15 -2.07
CA LYS A 143 6.74 5.80 -2.64
C LYS A 143 7.03 4.74 -1.59
N ALA A 144 8.05 4.97 -0.75
CA ALA A 144 8.40 4.08 0.35
C ALA A 144 7.26 3.96 1.39
N ALA A 145 6.53 5.05 1.65
CA ALA A 145 5.36 5.04 2.52
C ALA A 145 4.24 4.15 1.97
N VAL A 146 3.96 4.22 0.66
CA VAL A 146 2.98 3.34 0.01
C VAL A 146 3.41 1.88 0.03
N GLU A 147 4.71 1.61 -0.12
CA GLU A 147 5.24 0.25 -0.05
C GLU A 147 5.11 -0.33 1.37
N ALA A 148 5.26 0.51 2.41
CA ALA A 148 5.13 0.09 3.81
C ALA A 148 3.73 -0.44 4.16
N VAL A 149 2.67 0.14 3.58
CA VAL A 149 1.26 -0.27 3.78
C VAL A 149 0.71 -1.11 2.61
N ARG A 150 1.59 -1.72 1.83
CA ARG A 150 1.22 -2.42 0.60
C ARG A 150 0.28 -3.59 0.87
N ASP A 151 0.49 -4.31 1.96
CA ASP A 151 -0.30 -5.49 2.28
C ASP A 151 -1.74 -5.10 2.62
N GLU A 152 -1.93 -4.03 3.40
CA GLU A 152 -3.23 -3.44 3.71
C GLU A 152 -3.92 -2.90 2.44
N ILE A 153 -3.19 -2.23 1.55
CA ILE A 153 -3.72 -1.79 0.25
C ILE A 153 -4.18 -2.99 -0.60
N VAL A 154 -3.43 -4.10 -0.57
CA VAL A 154 -3.80 -5.33 -1.27
C VAL A 154 -5.08 -5.92 -0.67
N GLU A 155 -5.26 -5.89 0.65
CA GLU A 155 -6.49 -6.34 1.30
C GLU A 155 -7.70 -5.51 0.86
N VAL A 156 -7.58 -4.17 0.86
CA VAL A 156 -8.63 -3.26 0.37
C VAL A 156 -8.96 -3.55 -1.10
N ARG A 157 -7.95 -3.75 -1.95
CA ARG A 157 -8.14 -4.12 -3.36
C ARG A 157 -8.89 -5.44 -3.53
N GLN A 158 -8.55 -6.44 -2.72
CA GLN A 158 -9.24 -7.72 -2.74
C GLN A 158 -10.69 -7.59 -2.27
N SER A 159 -10.94 -6.76 -1.25
CA SER A 159 -12.29 -6.43 -0.78
C SER A 159 -13.13 -5.83 -1.90
N ALA A 160 -12.62 -4.77 -2.55
CA ALA A 160 -13.29 -4.11 -3.66
C ALA A 160 -13.55 -5.06 -4.85
N SER A 161 -12.60 -5.95 -5.15
CA SER A 161 -12.77 -6.97 -6.21
C SER A 161 -13.88 -7.96 -5.89
N ARG A 162 -13.99 -8.42 -4.62
CA ARG A 162 -15.09 -9.30 -4.19
C ARG A 162 -16.45 -8.61 -4.30
N SER A 163 -16.52 -7.32 -3.96
CA SER A 163 -17.74 -6.52 -4.13
C SER A 163 -18.13 -6.38 -5.60
N ALA A 164 -17.15 -6.13 -6.49
CA ALA A 164 -17.37 -6.09 -7.94
C ALA A 164 -17.88 -7.44 -8.48
N ASP A 165 -17.32 -8.55 -8.01
CA ASP A 165 -17.77 -9.90 -8.39
C ASP A 165 -19.21 -10.16 -7.93
N SER A 166 -19.56 -9.77 -6.70
CA SER A 166 -20.92 -9.90 -6.17
C SER A 166 -21.92 -9.11 -7.00
N GLU A 167 -21.61 -7.85 -7.28
CA GLU A 167 -22.47 -6.98 -8.10
C GLU A 167 -22.62 -7.51 -9.53
N PHE A 168 -21.53 -8.00 -10.12
CA PHE A 168 -21.59 -8.57 -11.46
C PHE A 168 -22.43 -9.85 -11.49
N GLU A 169 -22.37 -10.69 -10.45
CA GLU A 169 -23.22 -11.87 -10.36
C GLU A 169 -24.70 -11.50 -10.15
N GLU A 170 -25.00 -10.47 -9.37
CA GLU A 170 -26.36 -9.90 -9.25
C GLU A 170 -26.86 -9.41 -10.61
N TYR A 171 -26.03 -8.66 -11.36
CA TYR A 171 -26.37 -8.23 -12.71
C TYR A 171 -26.67 -9.42 -13.63
N ARG A 172 -25.85 -10.47 -13.61
CA ARG A 172 -26.10 -11.68 -14.41
C ARG A 172 -27.42 -12.35 -14.07
N GLN A 173 -27.74 -12.48 -12.79
CA GLN A 173 -29.01 -13.05 -12.33
C GLN A 173 -30.21 -12.23 -12.82
N LEU A 174 -30.11 -10.89 -12.75
CA LEU A 174 -31.14 -9.99 -13.27
C LEU A 174 -31.34 -10.16 -14.78
N GLN A 175 -30.26 -10.26 -15.56
CA GLN A 175 -30.36 -10.49 -17.01
C GLN A 175 -30.95 -11.87 -17.35
N GLU A 176 -30.63 -12.90 -16.57
CA GLU A 176 -31.24 -14.23 -16.74
C GLU A 176 -32.74 -14.22 -16.46
N GLN A 177 -33.17 -13.50 -15.41
CA GLN A 177 -34.59 -13.28 -15.14
C GLN A 177 -35.26 -12.58 -16.33
N ARG A 178 -34.67 -11.49 -16.83
CA ARG A 178 -35.21 -10.73 -17.97
C ARG A 178 -35.35 -11.59 -19.23
N ILE A 179 -34.35 -12.41 -19.54
CA ILE A 179 -34.40 -13.36 -20.66
C ILE A 179 -35.58 -14.33 -20.51
N ASN A 180 -35.83 -14.85 -19.31
CA ASN A 180 -36.93 -15.76 -19.06
C ASN A 180 -38.30 -15.06 -19.17
N GLU A 181 -38.40 -13.82 -18.69
CA GLU A 181 -39.59 -12.98 -18.84
C GLU A 181 -39.91 -12.74 -20.32
N LEU A 182 -38.93 -12.30 -21.11
CA LEU A 182 -39.08 -12.07 -22.55
C LEU A 182 -39.54 -13.34 -23.27
N ARG A 183 -38.92 -14.50 -22.97
CA ARG A 183 -39.35 -15.79 -23.55
C ARG A 183 -40.79 -16.12 -23.23
N ASN A 184 -41.23 -15.89 -21.99
CA ASN A 184 -42.61 -16.15 -21.58
C ASN A 184 -43.59 -15.22 -22.29
N GLU A 185 -43.24 -13.94 -22.41
CA GLU A 185 -44.06 -12.94 -23.09
C GLU A 185 -44.19 -13.21 -24.59
N ILE A 186 -43.08 -13.55 -25.27
CA ILE A 186 -43.07 -13.98 -26.67
C ILE A 186 -43.94 -15.23 -26.88
N ASN A 187 -43.90 -16.19 -25.96
CA ASN A 187 -44.76 -17.38 -26.02
C ASN A 187 -46.24 -17.00 -25.89
N GLN A 188 -46.60 -16.15 -24.92
CA GLN A 188 -47.97 -15.67 -24.75
C GLN A 188 -48.48 -14.88 -25.96
N LEU A 189 -47.65 -14.03 -26.56
CA LEU A 189 -47.98 -13.33 -27.80
C LEU A 189 -48.15 -14.30 -28.98
N SER A 190 -47.35 -15.36 -29.04
CA SER A 190 -47.47 -16.40 -30.06
C SER A 190 -48.80 -17.16 -29.95
N GLU A 191 -49.21 -17.52 -28.73
CA GLU A 191 -50.53 -18.12 -28.47
C GLU A 191 -51.66 -17.18 -28.89
N ARG A 192 -51.62 -15.90 -28.48
CA ARG A 192 -52.62 -14.89 -28.87
C ARG A 192 -52.69 -14.66 -30.38
N LEU A 193 -51.56 -14.67 -31.08
CA LEU A 193 -51.50 -14.56 -32.55
C LEU A 193 -52.14 -15.78 -33.23
N GLN A 194 -52.01 -16.97 -32.63
CA GLN A 194 -52.66 -18.19 -33.13
C GLN A 194 -54.18 -18.14 -32.94
N ASP A 195 -54.65 -17.65 -31.79
CA ASP A 195 -56.08 -17.42 -31.54
C ASP A 195 -56.67 -16.41 -32.53
N LEU A 196 -56.00 -15.26 -32.73
CA LEU A 196 -56.41 -14.25 -33.72
C LEU A 196 -56.43 -14.78 -35.15
N THR A 197 -55.55 -15.73 -35.48
CA THR A 197 -55.57 -16.37 -36.80
C THR A 197 -56.85 -17.20 -36.97
N THR A 198 -57.26 -17.90 -35.91
CA THR A 198 -58.52 -18.65 -35.88
C THR A 198 -59.73 -17.71 -36.01
N ASP A 199 -59.71 -16.56 -35.32
CA ASP A 199 -60.78 -15.55 -35.38
C ASP A 199 -60.92 -14.93 -36.79
N VAL A 200 -59.79 -14.65 -37.46
CA VAL A 200 -59.78 -14.13 -38.85
C VAL A 200 -60.42 -15.13 -39.82
N ASP A 201 -60.13 -16.42 -39.64
CA ASP A 201 -60.65 -17.49 -40.50
C ASP A 201 -62.13 -17.79 -40.21
N GLY A 202 -62.59 -17.59 -38.96
CA GLY A 202 -63.97 -17.78 -38.50
C GLY A 202 -64.88 -16.56 -38.61
N ALA A 203 -64.39 -15.41 -39.08
CA ALA A 203 -65.14 -14.16 -39.09
C ALA A 203 -66.39 -14.18 -39.99
N GLU A 204 -67.56 -13.89 -39.42
CA GLU A 204 -68.85 -13.88 -40.12
C GLU A 204 -69.08 -12.59 -40.92
N SER A 205 -68.32 -11.52 -40.64
CA SER A 205 -68.45 -10.22 -41.30
C SER A 205 -67.10 -9.63 -41.71
N GLN A 206 -67.13 -8.82 -42.77
CA GLN A 206 -65.93 -8.14 -43.28
C GLN A 206 -65.34 -7.16 -42.26
N GLN A 207 -66.16 -6.55 -41.42
CA GLN A 207 -65.72 -5.60 -40.40
C GLN A 207 -64.96 -6.31 -39.26
N GLN A 208 -65.49 -7.43 -38.74
CA GLN A 208 -64.80 -8.25 -37.73
C GLN A 208 -63.45 -8.78 -38.26
N ARG A 209 -63.40 -9.14 -39.54
CA ARG A 209 -62.16 -9.60 -40.18
C ARG A 209 -61.09 -8.52 -40.23
N VAL A 210 -61.47 -7.27 -40.51
CA VAL A 210 -60.51 -6.14 -40.55
C VAL A 210 -59.96 -5.84 -39.16
N GLU A 211 -60.83 -5.76 -38.14
CA GLU A 211 -60.40 -5.52 -36.75
C GLU A 211 -59.44 -6.60 -36.23
N ALA A 212 -59.71 -7.88 -36.54
CA ALA A 212 -58.83 -8.98 -36.16
C ALA A 212 -57.47 -8.93 -36.89
N LEU A 213 -57.44 -8.48 -38.15
CA LEU A 213 -56.20 -8.29 -38.90
C LEU A 213 -55.35 -7.12 -38.36
N GLU A 214 -55.99 -6.04 -37.91
CA GLU A 214 -55.30 -4.90 -37.28
C GLU A 214 -54.65 -5.33 -35.96
N LYS A 215 -55.40 -5.96 -35.05
CA LYS A 215 -54.85 -6.50 -33.80
C LYS A 215 -53.73 -7.51 -34.03
N ARG A 216 -53.86 -8.38 -35.05
CA ARG A 216 -52.80 -9.33 -35.40
C ARG A 216 -51.52 -8.62 -35.84
N ARG A 217 -51.64 -7.50 -36.55
CA ARG A 217 -50.48 -6.71 -36.97
C ARG A 217 -49.79 -6.06 -35.77
N GLU A 218 -50.57 -5.50 -34.85
CA GLU A 218 -50.04 -4.89 -33.61
C GLU A 218 -49.26 -5.91 -32.78
N LEU A 219 -49.87 -7.05 -32.44
CA LEU A 219 -49.20 -8.10 -31.65
C LEU A 219 -47.99 -8.70 -32.36
N LYS A 220 -47.98 -8.71 -33.69
CA LYS A 220 -46.82 -9.18 -34.46
C LYS A 220 -45.64 -8.23 -34.32
N ASN A 221 -45.89 -6.92 -34.39
CA ASN A 221 -44.84 -5.92 -34.19
C ASN A 221 -44.28 -5.98 -32.76
N GLU A 222 -45.16 -6.05 -31.75
CA GLU A 222 -44.75 -6.18 -30.34
C GLU A 222 -43.90 -7.43 -30.12
N LYS A 223 -44.29 -8.56 -30.73
CA LYS A 223 -43.50 -9.78 -30.68
C LYS A 223 -42.11 -9.62 -31.32
N GLU A 224 -42.04 -8.97 -32.49
CA GLU A 224 -40.76 -8.73 -33.19
C GLU A 224 -39.82 -7.83 -32.38
N ASP A 225 -40.37 -6.82 -31.70
CA ASP A 225 -39.60 -5.95 -30.79
C ASP A 225 -39.02 -6.75 -29.61
N LEU A 226 -39.82 -7.62 -28.97
CA LEU A 226 -39.35 -8.47 -27.87
C LEU A 226 -38.36 -9.54 -28.32
N GLU A 227 -38.54 -10.11 -29.52
CA GLU A 227 -37.59 -11.06 -30.12
C GLU A 227 -36.22 -10.40 -30.37
N THR A 228 -36.23 -9.13 -30.81
CA THR A 228 -34.99 -8.34 -30.99
C THR A 228 -34.30 -8.07 -29.65
N GLU A 229 -35.03 -7.62 -28.62
CA GLU A 229 -34.46 -7.41 -27.28
C GLU A 229 -33.86 -8.71 -26.70
N LEU A 230 -34.55 -9.84 -26.91
CA LEU A 230 -34.05 -11.15 -26.48
C LEU A 230 -32.78 -11.56 -27.23
N GLU A 231 -32.70 -11.32 -28.54
CA GLU A 231 -31.52 -11.61 -29.34
C GLU A 231 -30.30 -10.80 -28.86
N ASP A 232 -30.49 -9.50 -28.62
CA ASP A 232 -29.45 -8.61 -28.10
C ASP A 232 -28.93 -9.11 -26.74
N LEU A 233 -29.82 -9.42 -25.80
CA LEU A 233 -29.43 -9.94 -24.47
C LEU A 233 -28.72 -11.30 -24.55
N LEU A 234 -29.13 -12.18 -25.47
CA LEU A 234 -28.46 -13.47 -25.69
C LEU A 234 -27.07 -13.29 -26.30
N GLN A 235 -26.89 -12.31 -27.19
CA GLN A 235 -25.60 -11.95 -27.75
C GLN A 235 -24.67 -11.40 -26.65
N GLU A 236 -25.16 -10.48 -25.82
CA GLU A 236 -24.40 -9.96 -24.67
C GLU A 236 -24.02 -11.08 -23.70
N LYS A 237 -24.96 -11.98 -23.37
CA LYS A 237 -24.72 -13.16 -22.54
C LYS A 237 -23.63 -14.06 -23.13
N THR A 238 -23.62 -14.24 -24.45
CA THR A 238 -22.60 -15.04 -25.14
C THR A 238 -21.22 -14.41 -25.03
N SER A 239 -21.14 -13.08 -25.04
CA SER A 239 -19.90 -12.34 -24.76
C SER A 239 -19.51 -12.29 -23.28
N GLY A 240 -20.33 -12.88 -22.40
CA GLY A 240 -20.13 -12.85 -20.95
C GLY A 240 -20.34 -11.46 -20.35
N PHE A 241 -21.17 -10.62 -20.97
CA PHE A 241 -21.43 -9.24 -20.55
C PHE A 241 -20.14 -8.41 -20.35
N ALA A 242 -19.17 -8.57 -21.24
CA ALA A 242 -17.82 -8.03 -21.08
C ALA A 242 -17.77 -6.51 -20.83
N GLN A 243 -18.64 -5.74 -21.51
CA GLN A 243 -18.70 -4.29 -21.32
C GLN A 243 -19.20 -3.92 -19.93
N GLU A 244 -20.26 -4.55 -19.46
CA GLU A 244 -20.83 -4.24 -18.15
C GLU A 244 -19.91 -4.72 -17.03
N ARG A 245 -19.27 -5.89 -17.21
CA ARG A 245 -18.21 -6.35 -16.32
C ARG A 245 -17.10 -5.31 -16.19
N GLN A 246 -16.61 -4.76 -17.30
CA GLN A 246 -15.56 -3.75 -17.25
C GLN A 246 -16.01 -2.50 -16.49
N LYS A 247 -17.22 -1.99 -16.73
CA LYS A 247 -17.77 -0.84 -16.01
C LYS A 247 -17.87 -1.08 -14.51
N ILE A 248 -18.34 -2.26 -14.09
CA ILE A 248 -18.46 -2.62 -12.68
C ILE A 248 -17.06 -2.64 -12.04
N TYR A 249 -16.09 -3.31 -12.65
CA TYR A 249 -14.73 -3.39 -12.11
C TYR A 249 -14.01 -2.04 -12.09
N GLU A 250 -14.19 -1.19 -13.11
CA GLU A 250 -13.63 0.17 -13.13
C GLU A 250 -14.20 1.03 -12.00
N ARG A 251 -15.51 0.89 -11.71
CA ARG A 251 -16.14 1.60 -10.60
C ARG A 251 -15.63 1.14 -9.23
N HIS A 252 -15.25 -0.12 -9.10
CA HIS A 252 -14.65 -0.68 -7.88
C HIS A 252 -13.12 -0.56 -7.84
N ALA A 253 -12.49 0.09 -8.83
CA ALA A 253 -11.07 0.34 -8.79
C ALA A 253 -10.70 1.20 -7.57
N ILE A 254 -9.54 0.90 -6.98
CA ILE A 254 -9.03 1.69 -5.85
C ILE A 254 -8.24 2.88 -6.39
N GLU A 255 -8.45 4.06 -5.80
CA GLU A 255 -7.63 5.25 -6.03
C GLU A 255 -6.75 5.48 -4.80
N ILE A 256 -5.43 5.63 -5.03
CA ILE A 256 -4.44 5.86 -3.97
C ILE A 256 -3.92 7.27 -4.11
N THR A 257 -4.08 8.07 -3.06
CA THR A 257 -3.56 9.43 -2.98
C THR A 257 -2.52 9.53 -1.86
N THR A 258 -1.46 10.30 -2.08
CA THR A 258 -0.41 10.51 -1.08
C THR A 258 -0.19 11.99 -0.86
N LYS A 259 -0.20 12.43 0.39
CA LYS A 259 0.06 13.83 0.77
C LYS A 259 1.10 13.89 1.87
N PRO A 260 2.25 14.56 1.68
CA PRO A 260 3.17 14.82 2.76
C PRO A 260 2.52 15.87 3.69
N VAL A 261 2.47 15.58 4.98
CA VAL A 261 1.79 16.44 5.97
C VAL A 261 2.76 17.15 6.90
N ALA A 262 3.89 16.52 7.21
CA ALA A 262 4.98 17.13 7.97
C ALA A 262 6.32 16.60 7.46
N SER A 263 7.38 17.40 7.59
CA SER A 263 8.74 16.97 7.28
C SER A 263 9.75 17.49 8.31
N THR A 264 10.83 16.75 8.49
CA THR A 264 11.95 17.12 9.35
C THR A 264 13.25 16.85 8.62
N LEU A 265 14.08 17.88 8.47
CA LEU A 265 15.42 17.74 7.92
C LEU A 265 16.34 17.19 9.00
N ILE A 266 17.11 16.16 8.66
CA ILE A 266 17.95 15.43 9.60
C ILE A 266 19.38 15.45 9.11
N THR A 267 20.30 15.94 9.93
CA THR A 267 21.74 15.73 9.70
C THR A 267 22.17 14.51 10.51
N TYR A 268 22.92 13.59 9.94
CA TYR A 268 23.38 12.40 10.64
C TYR A 268 24.82 12.04 10.27
N GLU A 269 25.58 11.52 11.24
CA GLU A 269 26.97 11.11 11.04
C GLU A 269 27.03 9.73 10.36
N ARG A 270 27.85 9.62 9.30
CA ARG A 270 28.18 8.34 8.66
C ARG A 270 29.67 8.04 8.80
N GLY A 271 29.99 6.79 9.05
CA GLY A 271 31.35 6.35 9.34
C GLY A 271 31.47 4.84 9.39
N GLU A 272 32.29 4.36 10.31
CA GLU A 272 32.53 2.93 10.56
C GLU A 272 32.27 2.64 12.04
N ILE A 273 31.57 1.54 12.32
CA ILE A 273 31.49 0.97 13.66
C ILE A 273 32.49 -0.18 13.77
N GLU A 274 33.26 -0.17 14.84
CA GLU A 274 34.12 -1.27 15.25
C GLU A 274 33.47 -1.99 16.43
N LEU A 275 33.17 -3.29 16.25
CA LEU A 275 32.55 -4.15 17.24
C LEU A 275 33.58 -5.17 17.72
N SER A 276 33.92 -5.11 19.01
CA SER A 276 34.70 -6.14 19.68
C SER A 276 33.76 -7.25 20.10
N VAL A 277 33.94 -8.43 19.52
CA VAL A 277 33.02 -9.55 19.65
C VAL A 277 33.70 -10.76 20.30
N SER A 278 32.96 -11.49 21.13
CA SER A 278 33.45 -12.71 21.76
C SER A 278 32.48 -13.89 21.67
N GLN A 279 33.06 -15.08 21.49
CA GLN A 279 32.33 -16.35 21.46
C GLN A 279 33.26 -17.48 21.94
N ASP A 280 32.79 -18.30 22.87
CA ASP A 280 33.55 -19.43 23.44
C ASP A 280 34.96 -19.04 23.95
N GLY A 281 35.09 -17.84 24.52
CA GLY A 281 36.36 -17.30 25.05
C GLY A 281 37.35 -16.81 23.99
N ARG A 282 36.95 -16.76 22.71
CA ARG A 282 37.70 -16.10 21.63
C ARG A 282 37.15 -14.70 21.40
N THR A 283 38.04 -13.75 21.19
CA THR A 283 37.71 -12.36 20.89
C THR A 283 38.23 -11.99 19.50
N ASP A 284 37.44 -11.31 18.69
CA ASP A 284 37.85 -10.73 17.41
C ASP A 284 37.11 -9.41 17.17
N THR A 285 37.47 -8.68 16.11
CA THR A 285 36.94 -7.34 15.83
C THR A 285 36.33 -7.26 14.45
N VAL A 286 35.03 -6.92 14.39
CA VAL A 286 34.28 -6.70 13.14
C VAL A 286 34.20 -5.20 12.88
N ARG A 287 34.39 -4.80 11.63
CA ARG A 287 34.18 -3.42 11.17
C ARG A 287 33.06 -3.41 10.14
N ALA A 288 32.15 -2.46 10.27
CA ALA A 288 31.04 -2.31 9.36
C ALA A 288 30.77 -0.83 9.06
N PRO A 289 30.41 -0.46 7.82
CA PRO A 289 29.88 0.86 7.53
C PRO A 289 28.64 1.12 8.37
N TYR A 290 28.60 2.25 9.06
CA TYR A 290 27.57 2.56 10.04
C TYR A 290 27.16 4.01 9.95
N ALA A 291 25.89 4.29 10.20
CA ALA A 291 25.36 5.63 10.33
C ALA A 291 24.57 5.75 11.64
N ILE A 292 24.80 6.86 12.35
CA ILE A 292 24.09 7.14 13.59
C ILE A 292 22.58 7.20 13.30
N GLY A 293 21.82 6.49 14.14
CA GLY A 293 20.37 6.31 14.01
C GLY A 293 19.94 5.33 12.92
N ALA A 294 20.64 5.21 11.79
CA ALA A 294 20.28 4.28 10.72
C ALA A 294 20.77 2.85 10.96
N GLY A 295 21.90 2.65 11.65
CA GLY A 295 22.53 1.35 11.84
C GLY A 295 23.59 1.04 10.77
N VAL A 296 23.85 -0.26 10.54
CA VAL A 296 24.77 -0.70 9.48
C VAL A 296 24.19 -0.38 8.10
N THR A 297 24.95 0.36 7.28
CA THR A 297 24.43 0.94 6.02
C THR A 297 24.66 0.08 4.79
N ASP A 298 25.61 -0.85 4.84
CA ASP A 298 26.05 -1.64 3.69
C ASP A 298 26.16 -3.13 4.06
N GLU A 299 26.08 -4.01 3.06
CA GLU A 299 26.21 -5.45 3.28
C GLU A 299 27.61 -5.82 3.81
N VAL A 300 27.64 -6.59 4.90
CA VAL A 300 28.87 -7.13 5.48
C VAL A 300 28.99 -8.60 5.09
N THR A 301 30.15 -8.99 4.55
CA THR A 301 30.38 -10.37 4.11
C THR A 301 31.30 -11.13 5.07
N CYS A 302 31.12 -12.46 5.09
CA CYS A 302 31.99 -13.38 5.80
C CYS A 302 33.42 -13.35 5.20
N LYS A 303 34.45 -13.19 6.04
CA LYS A 303 35.85 -13.18 5.55
C LYS A 303 36.26 -14.51 4.91
N SER A 304 35.71 -15.63 5.38
CA SER A 304 36.11 -16.98 4.93
C SER A 304 35.43 -17.41 3.63
N CYS A 305 34.13 -17.17 3.45
CA CYS A 305 33.37 -17.65 2.29
C CYS A 305 32.74 -16.55 1.42
N GLN A 306 32.91 -15.28 1.79
CA GLN A 306 32.33 -14.12 1.10
C GLN A 306 30.80 -14.10 1.00
N ALA A 307 30.11 -15.00 1.71
CA ALA A 307 28.66 -14.97 1.79
C ALA A 307 28.20 -13.78 2.66
N PRO A 308 27.09 -13.11 2.33
CA PRO A 308 26.56 -12.02 3.13
C PRO A 308 26.17 -12.51 4.52
N LEU A 309 26.44 -11.68 5.52
CA LEU A 309 25.96 -11.89 6.88
C LEU A 309 24.51 -11.42 6.96
N SER A 310 23.66 -12.26 7.54
CA SER A 310 22.23 -11.99 7.71
C SER A 310 21.70 -12.69 8.95
N GLU A 311 20.43 -12.47 9.30
CA GLU A 311 19.73 -13.25 10.32
C GLU A 311 19.85 -14.77 10.11
N ALA A 312 19.74 -15.24 8.85
CA ALA A 312 19.87 -16.66 8.54
C ALA A 312 21.34 -17.15 8.55
N ASN A 313 22.28 -16.28 8.21
CA ASN A 313 23.72 -16.55 8.13
C ASN A 313 24.50 -15.58 9.04
N TYR A 314 24.26 -15.70 10.34
CA TYR A 314 24.79 -14.78 11.35
C TYR A 314 26.29 -14.95 11.59
N LEU A 315 26.87 -13.98 12.31
CA LEU A 315 28.29 -13.90 12.65
C LEU A 315 28.74 -15.05 13.55
N SER A 316 29.94 -15.58 13.34
CA SER A 316 30.57 -16.53 14.25
C SER A 316 32.06 -16.26 14.39
N VAL A 317 32.62 -16.46 15.58
CA VAL A 317 34.07 -16.37 15.80
C VAL A 317 34.71 -17.75 15.58
N THR A 318 35.41 -17.91 14.45
CA THR A 318 36.10 -19.15 14.08
C THR A 318 37.58 -19.11 14.49
N PRO A 319 38.33 -20.23 14.45
CA PRO A 319 39.78 -20.23 14.73
C PRO A 319 40.60 -19.33 13.79
N ASP A 320 40.10 -19.09 12.57
CA ASP A 320 40.74 -18.24 11.56
C ASP A 320 40.23 -16.78 11.61
N GLY A 321 39.44 -16.44 12.64
CA GLY A 321 38.83 -15.13 12.86
C GLY A 321 37.33 -15.10 12.56
N ILE A 322 36.81 -13.93 12.22
CA ILE A 322 35.39 -13.72 11.87
C ILE A 322 34.95 -14.57 10.66
N GLY A 323 34.00 -15.46 10.92
CA GLY A 323 33.28 -16.25 9.93
C GLY A 323 31.76 -16.05 10.03
N CYS A 324 31.02 -16.92 9.37
CA CYS A 324 29.56 -16.97 9.45
C CYS A 324 29.10 -18.36 9.88
N ARG A 325 27.82 -18.49 10.22
CA ARG A 325 27.18 -19.77 10.57
C ARG A 325 27.53 -20.91 9.61
N SER A 326 27.59 -20.64 8.31
CA SER A 326 27.89 -21.66 7.29
C SER A 326 29.36 -22.13 7.27
N CYS A 327 30.26 -21.34 7.85
CA CYS A 327 31.69 -21.65 8.00
C CYS A 327 32.06 -22.21 9.37
N ARG A 328 31.09 -22.27 10.31
CA ARG A 328 31.27 -22.84 11.65
C ARG A 328 31.40 -24.36 11.58
#